data_AF-A0AA96WVI4-F1
#
_entry.id   AF-A0AA96WVI4-F1
#
_cell.length_a   1.000
_cell.length_b   1.000
_cell.length_c   1.000
_cell.angle_alpha   90.00
_cell.angle_beta   90.00
_cell.angle_gamma   90.00
#
_symmetry.space_group_name_H-M   'P 1'
#
loop_
_entity.id
_entity.type
_entity.pdbx_description
1 polymer ?
#
loop_
_entity_poly.entity_id
_entity_poly.type
_entity_poly.pdbx_seq_one_letter_code
_entity_poly.pdbx_strand_id
1 'polypeptide(L)'
;MSRRLYYLPLAGCLAAGITISLNAASNAQQNSQGSFPDTQKHWAQPFINALAQRNILQGYPDGTFRPTRPVERDEFAAIIREAFNQNRERQISSGSAYRDVPSGYWASLAIEEAYEMGFMNGYPDKTFRPRQSVTRAEVLTSLARNLELSQRVPSTATTAQQAQNAKAPAQQASAQQTPRQQTRRPIVLPFAALTLMQPLMSAAKTATPPAKAATPPAQPAQSQTVASANSTSVPASQTLNSYYDDADQIPQFARDAIASVTRAGIVVNHPQQRLLNPNQPATRGDMAAFIHQALVNNGQVPPLNSEVAASRYIVGREPNRSTP
;
A
#
# COMPACT_ATOMS: atom_id res chain seq x y z
N MET A 1 -86.93 -26.86 29.20
CA MET A 1 -86.52 -28.20 29.64
C MET A 1 -86.23 -29.04 28.41
N SER A 2 -85.02 -29.62 28.33
CA SER A 2 -84.71 -30.97 27.80
C SER A 2 -85.25 -31.36 26.40
N ARG A 3 -84.49 -31.90 25.45
CA ARG A 3 -83.26 -32.70 25.50
C ARG A 3 -82.94 -33.16 24.06
N ARG A 4 -81.64 -33.40 23.78
CA ARG A 4 -81.08 -34.48 22.92
C ARG A 4 -81.27 -34.33 21.39
N LEU A 5 -80.45 -34.84 20.46
CA LEU A 5 -79.50 -35.96 20.37
C LEU A 5 -78.68 -35.81 19.02
N TYR A 6 -77.40 -36.25 18.98
CA TYR A 6 -76.46 -36.65 17.88
C TYR A 6 -76.63 -36.26 16.39
N TYR A 7 -75.51 -35.91 15.69
CA TYR A 7 -74.80 -36.69 14.63
C TYR A 7 -73.81 -35.83 13.79
N LEU A 8 -72.58 -36.34 13.57
CA LEU A 8 -71.59 -35.91 12.54
C LEU A 8 -72.04 -36.40 11.13
N PRO A 9 -71.61 -35.84 9.95
CA PRO A 9 -70.18 -35.79 9.54
C PRO A 9 -69.72 -34.66 8.57
N LEU A 10 -68.39 -34.60 8.39
CA LEU A 10 -67.58 -34.13 7.24
C LEU A 10 -68.12 -33.06 6.27
N ALA A 11 -67.41 -31.93 6.21
CA ALA A 11 -67.01 -31.32 4.94
C ALA A 11 -65.62 -30.69 5.11
N GLY A 12 -64.63 -31.24 4.41
CA GLY A 12 -63.25 -30.79 4.46
C GLY A 12 -63.09 -29.39 3.84
N CYS A 13 -62.38 -28.53 4.55
CA CYS A 13 -61.61 -27.47 3.93
C CYS A 13 -60.13 -27.79 4.20
N LEU A 14 -59.50 -28.40 3.20
CA LEU A 14 -58.05 -28.38 3.03
C LEU A 14 -57.65 -26.92 2.82
N ALA A 15 -57.46 -26.18 3.92
CA ALA A 15 -56.65 -24.98 3.89
C ALA A 15 -55.20 -25.45 3.71
N ALA A 16 -54.74 -25.46 2.46
CA ALA A 16 -53.34 -25.58 2.14
C ALA A 16 -52.61 -24.38 2.76
N GLY A 17 -52.12 -24.56 3.98
CA GLY A 17 -51.18 -23.65 4.61
C GLY A 17 -49.91 -23.64 3.76
N ILE A 18 -49.79 -22.63 2.91
CA ILE A 18 -48.51 -22.30 2.27
C ILE A 18 -47.63 -21.76 3.39
N THR A 19 -46.82 -22.63 3.98
CA THR A 19 -45.66 -22.18 4.74
C THR A 19 -44.69 -21.58 3.72
N ILE A 20 -44.70 -20.26 3.61
CA ILE A 20 -43.58 -19.54 2.98
C ILE A 20 -42.41 -19.71 3.93
N SER A 21 -41.64 -20.78 3.73
CA SER A 21 -40.30 -20.86 4.29
C SER A 21 -39.51 -19.76 3.60
N LEU A 22 -39.28 -18.66 4.31
CA LEU A 22 -38.30 -17.64 3.95
C LEU A 22 -36.91 -18.27 4.12
N ASN A 23 -36.54 -19.18 3.22
CA ASN A 23 -35.14 -19.38 2.90
C ASN A 23 -34.73 -18.11 2.16
N ALA A 24 -34.36 -17.07 2.91
CA ALA A 24 -33.50 -16.02 2.40
C ALA A 24 -32.28 -16.76 1.87
N ALA A 25 -32.27 -16.94 0.55
CA ALA A 25 -31.25 -17.64 -0.15
C ALA A 25 -29.92 -17.06 0.30
N SER A 26 -29.13 -17.93 0.92
CA SER A 26 -27.70 -17.84 1.10
C SER A 26 -27.03 -17.74 -0.28
N ASN A 27 -27.37 -16.70 -1.04
CA ASN A 27 -26.77 -16.35 -2.32
C ASN A 27 -25.48 -15.54 -2.12
N ALA A 28 -24.84 -15.69 -0.96
CA ALA A 28 -23.41 -15.90 -0.93
C ALA A 28 -23.13 -17.30 -1.50
N GLN A 29 -23.37 -17.47 -2.81
CA GLN A 29 -22.77 -18.57 -3.55
C GLN A 29 -21.27 -18.40 -3.35
N GLN A 30 -20.76 -19.26 -2.47
CA GLN A 30 -19.37 -19.62 -2.27
C GLN A 30 -18.73 -19.79 -3.66
N ASN A 31 -18.20 -18.70 -4.21
CA ASN A 31 -17.39 -18.76 -5.41
C ASN A 31 -16.17 -19.57 -4.98
N SER A 32 -16.05 -20.80 -5.47
CA SER A 32 -15.04 -21.79 -5.09
C SER A 32 -13.69 -21.12 -4.87
N GLN A 33 -13.36 -20.95 -3.58
CA GLN A 33 -12.29 -20.12 -3.01
C GLN A 33 -11.11 -19.91 -3.98
N GLY A 34 -11.17 -18.82 -4.77
CA GLY A 34 -10.10 -18.40 -5.68
C GLY A 34 -10.07 -19.02 -7.08
N SER A 35 -11.21 -19.22 -7.76
CA SER A 35 -11.24 -19.45 -9.21
C SER A 35 -12.30 -18.58 -9.88
N PHE A 36 -11.93 -17.85 -10.94
CA PHE A 36 -12.80 -16.91 -11.63
C PHE A 36 -12.92 -17.25 -13.13
N PRO A 37 -14.12 -17.27 -13.74
CA PRO A 37 -14.31 -17.67 -15.14
C PRO A 37 -13.48 -16.85 -16.13
N ASP A 38 -13.34 -15.54 -15.88
CA ASP A 38 -12.62 -14.60 -16.73
C ASP A 38 -11.09 -14.63 -16.54
N THR A 39 -10.57 -15.54 -15.72
CA THR A 39 -9.13 -15.69 -15.47
C THR A 39 -8.54 -17.00 -16.00
N GLN A 40 -9.35 -17.93 -16.52
CA GLN A 40 -8.91 -19.30 -16.85
C GLN A 40 -7.72 -19.40 -17.81
N LYS A 41 -7.54 -18.41 -18.69
CA LYS A 41 -6.42 -18.35 -19.65
C LYS A 41 -5.54 -17.11 -19.43
N HIS A 42 -5.74 -16.42 -18.31
CA HIS A 42 -5.04 -15.19 -17.99
C HIS A 42 -3.72 -15.51 -17.27
N TRP A 43 -2.63 -14.86 -17.67
CA TRP A 43 -1.29 -15.09 -17.11
C TRP A 43 -1.23 -14.92 -15.58
N ALA A 44 -2.03 -13.99 -15.05
CA ALA A 44 -2.05 -13.68 -13.63
C ALA A 44 -2.87 -14.66 -12.78
N GLN A 45 -3.56 -15.63 -13.40
CA GLN A 45 -4.47 -16.55 -12.70
C GLN A 45 -3.84 -17.21 -11.46
N PRO A 46 -2.60 -17.71 -11.48
CA PRO A 46 -2.04 -18.37 -10.30
C PRO A 46 -1.87 -17.41 -9.11
N PHE A 47 -1.48 -16.15 -9.37
CA PHE A 47 -1.39 -15.12 -8.32
C PHE A 47 -2.77 -14.75 -7.79
N ILE A 48 -3.74 -14.58 -8.70
CA ILE A 48 -5.13 -14.26 -8.37
C ILE A 48 -5.72 -15.33 -7.45
N ASN A 49 -5.60 -16.60 -7.84
CA ASN A 49 -6.14 -17.72 -7.09
C ASN A 49 -5.52 -17.81 -5.68
N ALA A 50 -4.18 -17.62 -5.59
CA ALA A 50 -3.47 -17.67 -4.33
C ALA A 50 -3.89 -16.55 -3.36
N LEU A 51 -4.16 -15.34 -3.84
CA LEU A 51 -4.63 -14.23 -3.00
C LEU A 51 -6.11 -14.35 -2.63
N ALA A 52 -6.96 -14.78 -3.56
CA ALA A 52 -8.39 -14.95 -3.34
C ALA A 52 -8.69 -16.06 -2.30
N GLN A 53 -7.93 -17.17 -2.33
CA GLN A 53 -8.01 -18.23 -1.30
C GLN A 53 -7.70 -17.75 0.12
N ARG A 54 -6.98 -16.64 0.25
CA ARG A 54 -6.56 -16.05 1.53
C ARG A 54 -7.41 -14.84 1.92
N ASN A 55 -8.45 -14.54 1.15
CA ASN A 55 -9.28 -13.34 1.33
C ASN A 55 -8.53 -12.01 1.19
N ILE A 56 -7.39 -11.98 0.50
CA ILE A 56 -6.58 -10.78 0.33
C ILE A 56 -7.05 -9.95 -0.88
N LEU A 57 -7.36 -10.62 -2.00
CA LEU A 57 -7.82 -9.95 -3.21
C LEU A 57 -8.98 -10.72 -3.83
N GLN A 58 -10.19 -10.20 -3.63
CA GLN A 58 -11.43 -10.83 -4.08
C GLN A 58 -11.93 -10.29 -5.43
N GLY A 59 -12.76 -11.09 -6.09
CA GLY A 59 -13.51 -10.69 -7.27
C GLY A 59 -14.74 -9.84 -6.93
N TYR A 60 -15.55 -9.54 -7.94
CA TYR A 60 -16.77 -8.76 -7.81
C TYR A 60 -17.96 -9.64 -7.42
N PRO A 61 -19.07 -9.04 -6.94
CA PRO A 61 -20.30 -9.77 -6.65
C PRO A 61 -20.90 -10.53 -7.83
N ASP A 62 -20.55 -10.17 -9.07
CA ASP A 62 -20.96 -10.86 -10.29
C ASP A 62 -20.15 -12.15 -10.59
N GLY A 63 -19.20 -12.50 -9.71
CA GLY A 63 -18.36 -13.69 -9.83
C GLY A 63 -17.12 -13.53 -10.72
N THR A 64 -16.87 -12.33 -11.28
CA THR A 64 -15.70 -12.04 -12.14
C THR A 64 -14.52 -11.47 -11.33
N PHE A 65 -13.31 -11.53 -11.88
CA PHE A 65 -12.14 -10.85 -11.30
C PHE A 65 -11.74 -9.57 -12.02
N ARG A 66 -12.04 -9.47 -13.31
CA ARG A 66 -11.69 -8.39 -14.24
C ARG A 66 -10.19 -8.09 -14.29
N PRO A 67 -9.34 -9.08 -14.65
CA PRO A 67 -7.89 -8.99 -14.50
C PRO A 67 -7.24 -7.91 -15.37
N THR A 68 -7.87 -7.51 -16.48
CA THR A 68 -7.36 -6.48 -17.39
C THR A 68 -7.81 -5.06 -17.03
N ARG A 69 -8.68 -4.90 -16.03
CA ARG A 69 -9.21 -3.59 -15.64
C ARG A 69 -8.12 -2.77 -14.92
N PRO A 70 -7.87 -1.51 -15.32
CA PRO A 70 -7.03 -0.60 -14.55
C PRO A 70 -7.58 -0.40 -13.14
N VAL A 71 -6.69 -0.30 -12.16
CA VAL A 71 -7.04 -0.09 -10.76
C VAL A 71 -6.98 1.39 -10.41
N GLU A 72 -7.99 1.86 -9.68
CA GLU A 72 -8.07 3.22 -9.16
C GLU A 72 -7.34 3.32 -7.79
N ARG A 73 -6.98 4.53 -7.38
CA ARG A 73 -6.20 4.77 -6.15
C ARG A 73 -6.92 4.32 -4.88
N ASP A 74 -8.24 4.46 -4.83
CA ASP A 74 -9.06 4.03 -3.70
C ASP A 74 -9.14 2.51 -3.57
N GLU A 75 -9.29 1.82 -4.69
CA GLU A 75 -9.24 0.36 -4.78
C GLU A 75 -7.85 -0.15 -4.41
N PHE A 76 -6.78 0.50 -4.89
CA PHE A 76 -5.43 0.14 -4.46
C PHE A 76 -5.26 0.29 -2.94
N ALA A 77 -5.79 1.35 -2.32
CA ALA A 77 -5.77 1.51 -0.86
C ALA A 77 -6.50 0.36 -0.15
N ALA A 78 -7.67 -0.05 -0.66
CA ALA A 78 -8.40 -1.20 -0.13
C ALA A 78 -7.60 -2.49 -0.24
N ILE A 79 -6.94 -2.74 -1.38
CA ILE A 79 -6.07 -3.91 -1.57
C ILE A 79 -4.91 -3.90 -0.58
N ILE A 80 -4.27 -2.74 -0.35
CA ILE A 80 -3.19 -2.61 0.63
C ILE A 80 -3.68 -2.93 2.05
N ARG A 81 -4.83 -2.39 2.45
CA ARG A 81 -5.41 -2.66 3.77
C ARG A 81 -5.65 -4.15 4.02
N GLU A 82 -6.18 -4.87 3.02
CA GLU A 82 -6.45 -6.30 3.17
C GLU A 82 -5.17 -7.15 3.08
N ALA A 83 -4.17 -6.72 2.30
CA ALA A 83 -2.92 -7.45 2.12
C ALA A 83 -1.92 -7.27 3.27
N PHE A 84 -1.84 -6.07 3.84
CA PHE A 84 -0.82 -5.70 4.81
C PHE A 84 -1.46 -5.18 6.10
N ASN A 85 -1.12 -5.83 7.20
CA ASN A 85 -1.47 -5.39 8.55
C ASN A 85 -0.17 -5.00 9.28
N GLN A 86 0.36 -3.82 8.96
CA GLN A 86 1.60 -3.29 9.51
C GLN A 86 1.33 -2.20 10.54
N ASN A 87 2.35 -1.90 11.36
CA ASN A 87 2.25 -0.85 12.36
C ASN A 87 1.94 0.49 11.67
N ARG A 88 1.00 1.25 12.24
CA ARG A 88 0.69 2.61 11.79
C ARG A 88 1.80 3.55 12.23
N GLU A 89 2.64 3.94 11.27
CA GLU A 89 3.80 4.81 11.49
C GLU A 89 3.43 6.30 11.46
N ARG A 90 2.35 6.63 10.75
CA ARG A 90 1.88 8.00 10.58
C ARG A 90 0.59 8.21 11.33
N GLN A 91 0.49 9.36 11.99
CA GLN A 91 -0.73 9.79 12.67
C GLN A 91 -1.40 10.92 11.89
N ILE A 92 -2.71 10.85 11.79
CA ILE A 92 -3.57 11.93 11.30
C ILE A 92 -4.36 12.50 12.47
N SER A 93 -4.44 13.84 12.54
CA SER A 93 -5.39 14.48 13.45
C SER A 93 -6.80 14.18 12.95
N SER A 94 -7.66 13.60 13.79
CA SER A 94 -8.99 13.13 13.40
C SER A 94 -9.78 14.17 12.60
N GLY A 95 -10.31 13.75 11.44
CA GLY A 95 -11.01 14.59 10.47
C GLY A 95 -10.39 14.43 9.08
N SER A 96 -11.23 14.13 8.08
CA SER A 96 -10.82 13.64 6.74
C SER A 96 -9.46 14.16 6.25
N ALA A 97 -8.52 13.24 6.05
CA ALA A 97 -7.18 13.56 5.58
C ALA A 97 -7.19 14.28 4.21
N TYR A 98 -8.27 14.13 3.43
CA TYR A 98 -8.35 14.62 2.05
C TYR A 98 -9.70 15.26 1.73
N ARG A 99 -9.66 16.41 1.05
CA ARG A 99 -10.85 17.22 0.72
C ARG A 99 -11.83 16.54 -0.24
N ASP A 100 -11.33 15.62 -1.06
CA ASP A 100 -12.06 14.87 -2.07
C ASP A 100 -12.44 13.45 -1.59
N VAL A 101 -12.28 13.16 -0.30
CA VAL A 101 -12.71 11.90 0.34
C VAL A 101 -13.72 12.22 1.45
N PRO A 102 -15.03 12.10 1.17
CA PRO A 102 -16.08 12.29 2.17
C PRO A 102 -16.04 11.21 3.27
N SER A 103 -16.53 11.54 4.48
CA SER A 103 -16.51 10.64 5.66
C SER A 103 -17.37 9.36 5.53
N GLY A 104 -18.20 9.25 4.49
CA GLY A 104 -18.96 8.04 4.15
C GLY A 104 -18.48 7.36 2.86
N TYR A 105 -17.35 7.79 2.30
CA TYR A 105 -16.80 7.14 1.10
C TYR A 105 -16.40 5.71 1.44
N TRP A 106 -16.75 4.75 0.57
CA TRP A 106 -16.55 3.32 0.82
C TRP A 106 -15.09 2.95 1.13
N ALA A 107 -14.13 3.68 0.53
CA ALA A 107 -12.71 3.49 0.73
C ALA A 107 -12.10 4.47 1.75
N SER A 108 -12.89 5.30 2.44
CA SER A 108 -12.37 6.32 3.38
C SER A 108 -11.39 5.72 4.39
N LEU A 109 -11.80 4.67 5.11
CA LEU A 109 -10.97 3.96 6.07
C LEU A 109 -9.75 3.30 5.40
N ALA A 110 -9.91 2.71 4.21
CA ALA A 110 -8.79 2.09 3.51
C ALA A 110 -7.73 3.11 3.07
N ILE A 111 -8.16 4.28 2.60
CA ILE A 111 -7.29 5.40 2.23
C ILE A 111 -6.55 5.93 3.46
N GLU A 112 -7.28 6.04 4.57
CA GLU A 112 -6.75 6.44 5.87
C GLU A 112 -5.65 5.47 6.33
N GLU A 113 -5.94 4.18 6.40
CA GLU A 113 -4.97 3.18 6.87
C GLU A 113 -3.81 2.98 5.90
N ALA A 114 -4.04 3.00 4.58
CA ALA A 114 -2.96 2.96 3.60
C ALA A 114 -2.03 4.18 3.70
N TYR A 115 -2.57 5.34 4.12
CA TYR A 115 -1.76 6.47 4.54
C TYR A 115 -1.07 6.15 5.87
N GLU A 116 -1.76 5.87 6.96
CA GLU A 116 -1.13 5.65 8.26
C GLU A 116 -0.02 4.59 8.25
N MET A 117 -0.18 3.53 7.46
CA MET A 117 0.83 2.48 7.30
C MET A 117 2.06 2.94 6.52
N GLY A 118 1.98 3.94 5.63
CA GLY A 118 3.15 4.42 4.85
C GLY A 118 3.12 4.08 3.36
N PHE A 119 2.14 3.31 2.88
CA PHE A 119 2.06 2.89 1.48
C PHE A 119 1.68 4.04 0.55
N MET A 120 0.64 4.79 0.90
CA MET A 120 0.06 5.80 0.00
C MET A 120 0.17 7.22 0.55
N ASN A 121 0.31 8.18 -0.34
CA ASN A 121 0.26 9.62 -0.05
C ASN A 121 -0.83 10.27 -0.88
N GLY A 122 -1.50 11.28 -0.33
CA GLY A 122 -2.21 12.24 -1.15
C GLY A 122 -1.28 13.29 -1.74
N TYR A 123 -1.88 14.32 -2.31
CA TYR A 123 -1.21 15.38 -3.03
C TYR A 123 -1.06 16.64 -2.15
N PRO A 124 -0.11 17.54 -2.48
CA PRO A 124 0.10 18.79 -1.72
C PRO A 124 -1.14 19.69 -1.64
N ASP A 125 -2.08 19.56 -2.57
CA ASP A 125 -3.36 20.27 -2.62
C ASP A 125 -4.42 19.72 -1.63
N LYS A 126 -4.02 18.78 -0.76
CA LYS A 126 -4.90 18.06 0.19
C LYS A 126 -5.96 17.20 -0.49
N THR A 127 -5.69 16.69 -1.69
CA THR A 127 -6.53 15.71 -2.38
C THR A 127 -5.90 14.32 -2.34
N PHE A 128 -6.71 13.28 -2.48
CA PHE A 128 -6.25 11.89 -2.67
C PHE A 128 -6.41 11.42 -4.11
N ARG A 129 -7.38 11.96 -4.84
CA ARG A 129 -7.80 11.59 -6.20
C ARG A 129 -8.21 10.13 -6.30
N PRO A 130 -9.25 9.69 -5.55
CA PRO A 130 -9.59 8.27 -5.41
C PRO A 130 -9.84 7.58 -6.75
N ARG A 131 -10.49 8.28 -7.69
CA ARG A 131 -10.86 7.77 -9.03
C ARG A 131 -9.75 7.81 -10.07
N GLN A 132 -8.56 8.31 -9.72
CA GLN A 132 -7.43 8.32 -10.64
C GLN A 132 -6.82 6.91 -10.70
N SER A 133 -6.51 6.41 -11.90
CA SER A 133 -5.78 5.16 -12.02
C SER A 133 -4.36 5.27 -11.48
N VAL A 134 -3.87 4.19 -10.87
CA VAL A 134 -2.47 4.09 -10.41
C VAL A 134 -1.60 3.47 -11.49
N THR A 135 -0.41 4.03 -11.69
CA THR A 135 0.58 3.50 -12.63
C THR A 135 1.38 2.35 -12.02
N ARG A 136 2.00 1.52 -12.88
CA ARG A 136 2.89 0.44 -12.44
C ARG A 136 4.04 0.95 -11.58
N ALA A 137 4.66 2.07 -11.95
CA ALA A 137 5.72 2.70 -11.16
C ALA A 137 5.25 3.16 -9.78
N GLU A 138 4.06 3.75 -9.68
CA GLU A 138 3.50 4.19 -8.39
C GLU A 138 3.22 3.01 -7.44
N VAL A 139 2.67 1.91 -7.96
CA VAL A 139 2.39 0.70 -7.17
C VAL A 139 3.68 0.10 -6.64
N LEU A 140 4.66 -0.13 -7.52
CA LEU A 140 5.94 -0.71 -7.13
C LEU A 140 6.70 0.18 -6.15
N THR A 141 6.63 1.50 -6.34
CA THR A 141 7.22 2.47 -5.40
C THR A 141 6.52 2.45 -4.05
N SER A 142 5.19 2.32 -4.03
CA SER A 142 4.38 2.17 -2.81
C SER A 142 4.79 0.93 -2.03
N LEU A 143 4.99 -0.21 -2.70
CA LEU A 143 5.44 -1.45 -2.06
C LEU A 143 6.89 -1.34 -1.54
N ALA A 144 7.80 -0.76 -2.34
CA ALA A 144 9.20 -0.62 -1.96
C ALA A 144 9.41 0.16 -0.65
N ARG A 145 8.64 1.24 -0.45
CA ARG A 145 8.75 2.12 0.72
C ARG A 145 8.46 1.38 2.02
N ASN A 146 7.41 0.58 2.02
CA ASN A 146 6.88 0.01 3.26
C ASN A 146 7.46 -1.37 3.60
N LEU A 147 7.97 -2.08 2.60
CA LEU A 147 8.68 -3.34 2.82
C LEU A 147 10.13 -3.14 3.29
N GLU A 148 10.54 -1.89 3.55
CA GLU A 148 11.89 -1.45 3.93
C GLU A 148 12.99 -1.95 2.98
N LEU A 149 12.65 -2.26 1.73
CA LEU A 149 13.57 -2.90 0.77
C LEU A 149 14.73 -2.00 0.36
N SER A 150 14.58 -0.69 0.53
CA SER A 150 15.66 0.28 0.35
C SER A 150 16.74 0.18 1.44
N GLN A 151 16.44 -0.41 2.61
CA GLN A 151 17.38 -0.60 3.72
C GLN A 151 17.93 -2.03 3.83
N ARG A 152 17.29 -3.01 3.17
CA ARG A 152 17.76 -4.40 3.10
C ARG A 152 18.92 -4.57 2.12
N VAL A 153 20.04 -3.91 2.40
CA VAL A 153 21.35 -4.37 1.96
C VAL A 153 21.80 -5.39 3.00
N PRO A 154 22.27 -6.60 2.65
CA PRO A 154 22.69 -7.58 3.65
C PRO A 154 23.85 -7.01 4.48
N SER A 155 23.53 -6.56 5.69
CA SER A 155 24.48 -6.19 6.73
C SER A 155 25.12 -7.45 7.30
N THR A 156 26.06 -8.05 6.58
CA THR A 156 26.98 -9.04 7.17
C THR A 156 28.17 -8.38 7.89
N ALA A 157 28.13 -7.07 8.16
CA ALA A 157 29.24 -6.32 8.73
C ALA A 157 28.97 -5.65 10.10
N THR A 158 27.88 -5.98 10.81
CA THR A 158 27.56 -5.27 12.08
C THR A 158 28.12 -5.95 13.35
N THR A 159 28.66 -7.17 13.29
CA THR A 159 29.17 -7.85 14.50
C THR A 159 30.60 -7.47 14.90
N ALA A 160 31.37 -6.74 14.08
CA ALA A 160 32.79 -6.50 14.35
C ALA A 160 33.14 -5.16 15.04
N GLN A 161 32.22 -4.20 15.12
CA GLN A 161 32.52 -2.85 15.66
C GLN A 161 32.12 -2.63 17.14
N GLN A 162 31.42 -3.58 17.77
CA GLN A 162 31.10 -3.49 19.21
C GLN A 162 32.11 -4.22 20.12
N ALA A 163 33.10 -4.92 19.55
CA ALA A 163 34.10 -5.68 20.32
C ALA A 163 35.39 -4.91 20.68
N GLN A 164 35.56 -3.67 20.23
CA GLN A 164 36.82 -2.92 20.43
C GLN A 164 36.79 -1.80 21.49
N ASN A 165 35.63 -1.51 22.09
CA ASN A 165 35.51 -0.48 23.14
C ASN A 165 35.43 -1.03 24.58
N ALA A 166 35.67 -2.32 24.79
CA ALA A 166 35.73 -2.89 26.13
C ALA A 166 37.19 -2.98 26.62
N LYS A 167 37.74 -1.87 27.13
CA LYS A 167 38.89 -1.90 28.06
C LYS A 167 38.62 -0.98 29.25
N ALA A 168 38.70 -1.61 30.43
CA ALA A 168 38.30 -1.22 31.79
C ALA A 168 38.93 0.10 32.34
N PRO A 169 38.52 0.61 33.54
CA PRO A 169 38.85 -0.07 34.81
C PRO A 169 37.72 -0.11 35.86
N ALA A 170 37.89 -1.06 36.78
CA ALA A 170 37.13 -1.27 38.00
C ALA A 170 37.45 -0.22 39.09
N GLN A 171 36.47 0.11 39.95
CA GLN A 171 36.66 0.33 41.39
C GLN A 171 35.34 0.31 42.18
N GLN A 172 35.45 -0.13 43.42
CA GLN A 172 34.42 -0.70 44.29
C GLN A 172 33.60 0.32 45.11
N ALA A 173 32.33 -0.07 45.33
CA ALA A 173 31.44 0.12 46.50
C ALA A 173 31.77 1.15 47.60
N SER A 174 30.78 1.98 48.01
CA SER A 174 29.99 1.80 49.25
C SER A 174 29.03 2.98 49.60
N ALA A 175 27.83 2.62 50.10
CA ALA A 175 27.00 3.23 51.17
C ALA A 175 26.15 4.53 51.00
N GLN A 176 24.85 4.34 51.32
CA GLN A 176 23.97 5.13 52.24
C GLN A 176 23.19 6.41 51.80
N GLN A 177 21.87 6.20 51.63
CA GLN A 177 20.71 6.79 52.33
C GLN A 177 20.45 8.33 52.45
N THR A 178 19.21 8.69 52.04
CA THR A 178 18.22 9.63 52.64
C THR A 178 18.17 11.15 52.29
N PRO A 179 16.97 11.80 52.38
CA PRO A 179 16.50 12.85 51.47
C PRO A 179 16.48 14.26 52.09
N ARG A 180 16.27 15.31 51.28
CA ARG A 180 15.63 16.58 51.73
C ARG A 180 15.08 17.43 50.57
N GLN A 181 13.95 18.05 50.88
CA GLN A 181 13.09 18.87 50.05
C GLN A 181 13.57 20.34 49.92
N GLN A 182 12.81 21.11 49.11
CA GLN A 182 12.62 22.59 49.09
C GLN A 182 13.55 23.34 48.11
N THR A 183 13.12 24.29 47.25
CA THR A 183 11.89 25.11 47.17
C THR A 183 11.85 25.92 45.85
N ARG A 184 10.62 26.22 45.34
CA ARG A 184 10.07 27.50 44.76
C ARG A 184 11.01 28.43 43.94
N ARG A 185 10.68 29.05 42.79
CA ARG A 185 9.43 29.57 42.15
C ARG A 185 9.77 30.04 40.70
N PRO A 186 8.78 30.35 39.83
CA PRO A 186 8.99 30.76 38.43
C PRO A 186 9.12 32.29 38.25
N ILE A 187 9.84 32.72 37.20
CA ILE A 187 9.95 34.13 36.78
C ILE A 187 9.11 34.36 35.52
N VAL A 188 8.17 35.30 35.64
CA VAL A 188 7.38 35.99 34.61
C VAL A 188 8.13 37.28 34.23
N LEU A 189 7.95 37.84 33.02
CA LEU A 189 7.93 39.29 32.69
C LEU A 189 7.70 39.51 31.15
N PRO A 190 7.30 40.70 30.67
CA PRO A 190 6.01 40.89 30.00
C PRO A 190 6.05 41.57 28.61
N PHE A 191 4.84 41.78 28.08
CA PHE A 191 4.43 42.54 26.91
C PHE A 191 5.08 43.92 26.70
N ALA A 192 5.40 44.23 25.44
CA ALA A 192 5.44 45.55 24.80
C ALA A 192 5.37 45.31 23.27
N ALA A 193 4.74 46.09 22.40
CA ALA A 193 3.88 47.26 22.48
C ALA A 193 3.10 47.36 21.14
N LEU A 194 1.93 48.00 21.19
CA LEU A 194 1.08 48.36 20.04
C LEU A 194 1.79 49.32 19.08
N THR A 195 1.55 49.15 17.77
CA THR A 195 1.45 50.27 16.82
C THR A 195 0.33 50.01 15.79
N LEU A 196 -0.42 51.06 15.50
CA LEU A 196 -1.74 51.12 14.85
C LEU A 196 -1.65 51.99 13.57
N MET A 197 -2.59 51.78 12.63
CA MET A 197 -2.98 52.61 11.45
C MET A 197 -2.10 52.56 10.17
N GLN A 198 -2.52 51.95 9.04
CA GLN A 198 -3.48 52.36 7.96
C GLN A 198 -2.89 53.37 6.92
N PRO A 199 -3.39 53.54 5.65
CA PRO A 199 -4.62 53.04 5.00
C PRO A 199 -4.51 52.49 3.53
N LEU A 200 -5.68 52.12 2.97
CA LEU A 200 -6.10 51.67 1.62
C LEU A 200 -5.76 52.61 0.44
N MET A 201 -5.70 52.06 -0.80
CA MET A 201 -6.58 52.37 -1.97
C MET A 201 -6.13 51.73 -3.31
N SER A 202 -7.10 51.13 -4.04
CA SER A 202 -7.31 51.05 -5.52
C SER A 202 -6.26 50.39 -6.45
N ALA A 203 -6.57 49.75 -7.59
CA ALA A 203 -7.75 49.65 -8.46
C ALA A 203 -7.72 48.34 -9.32
N ALA A 204 -8.71 48.17 -10.19
CA ALA A 204 -9.18 46.93 -10.80
C ALA A 204 -8.69 46.61 -12.24
N LYS A 205 -8.77 45.30 -12.58
CA LYS A 205 -9.31 44.66 -13.81
C LYS A 205 -8.65 44.90 -15.18
N THR A 206 -8.20 43.82 -15.84
CA THR A 206 -8.71 43.30 -17.17
C THR A 206 -8.03 42.00 -17.64
N ALA A 207 -8.86 41.04 -18.07
CA ALA A 207 -8.76 40.07 -19.20
C ALA A 207 -7.66 38.98 -19.32
N THR A 208 -8.10 37.82 -19.82
CA THR A 208 -7.49 36.47 -19.93
C THR A 208 -6.76 36.21 -21.29
N PRO A 209 -6.23 35.00 -21.63
CA PRO A 209 -4.82 34.68 -21.95
C PRO A 209 -4.55 34.38 -23.45
N PRO A 210 -3.33 33.93 -23.88
CA PRO A 210 -3.07 32.47 -23.92
C PRO A 210 -1.60 32.01 -23.68
N ALA A 211 -1.49 30.76 -23.20
CA ALA A 211 -0.45 29.73 -23.39
C ALA A 211 1.00 30.10 -23.81
N LYS A 212 1.98 29.74 -22.97
CA LYS A 212 3.08 28.78 -23.30
C LYS A 212 3.95 28.47 -22.07
N ALA A 213 4.53 27.28 -22.11
CA ALA A 213 5.42 26.63 -21.14
C ALA A 213 6.39 27.55 -20.36
N ALA A 214 6.47 27.33 -19.05
CA ALA A 214 7.57 27.79 -18.22
C ALA A 214 8.02 26.67 -17.26
N THR A 215 9.22 26.18 -17.55
CA THR A 215 10.12 25.37 -16.72
C THR A 215 10.26 25.95 -15.30
N PRO A 216 10.30 25.13 -14.23
CA PRO A 216 10.69 25.62 -12.91
C PRO A 216 12.16 26.06 -12.88
N PRO A 217 12.51 27.14 -12.16
CA PRO A 217 13.87 27.68 -12.15
C PRO A 217 14.84 26.78 -11.40
N ALA A 218 16.04 26.63 -11.98
CA ALA A 218 17.21 26.02 -11.37
C ALA A 218 17.57 26.73 -10.05
N GLN A 219 17.69 25.97 -8.97
CA GLN A 219 18.36 26.41 -7.74
C GLN A 219 19.87 26.12 -7.85
N PRO A 220 20.74 27.01 -7.35
CA PRO A 220 22.18 26.94 -7.56
C PRO A 220 22.82 25.80 -6.76
N ALA A 221 23.81 25.17 -7.41
CA ALA A 221 24.69 24.16 -6.85
C ALA A 221 25.43 24.69 -5.61
N GLN A 222 25.32 23.95 -4.51
CA GLN A 222 26.29 24.01 -3.42
C GLN A 222 26.95 22.64 -3.31
N SER A 223 28.22 22.62 -3.72
CA SER A 223 29.14 21.51 -3.60
C SER A 223 29.41 21.21 -2.13
N GLN A 224 29.05 20.02 -1.66
CA GLN A 224 29.70 19.41 -0.51
C GLN A 224 30.28 18.06 -0.94
N THR A 225 31.59 18.10 -1.10
CA THR A 225 32.49 16.96 -1.21
C THR A 225 32.48 16.23 0.13
N VAL A 226 31.78 15.10 0.23
CA VAL A 226 32.05 14.09 1.26
C VAL A 226 32.30 12.76 0.54
N ALA A 227 33.57 12.52 0.25
CA ALA A 227 34.05 11.25 -0.24
C ALA A 227 34.18 10.25 0.93
N SER A 228 33.81 9.00 0.64
CA SER A 228 34.13 7.76 1.35
C SER A 228 33.41 7.46 2.68
N ALA A 229 32.27 6.77 2.53
CA ALA A 229 32.10 5.49 3.23
C ALA A 229 31.62 4.45 2.19
N ASN A 230 32.40 3.39 2.06
CA ASN A 230 32.28 2.34 1.06
C ASN A 230 31.05 1.45 1.34
N SER A 231 29.99 1.59 0.55
CA SER A 231 28.92 0.61 0.43
C SER A 231 28.91 0.08 -1.00
N THR A 232 29.23 -1.19 -1.17
CA THR A 232 29.08 -1.94 -2.44
C THR A 232 27.60 -2.14 -2.78
N SER A 233 26.83 -1.06 -2.87
CA SER A 233 25.47 -1.06 -3.39
C SER A 233 25.54 -0.82 -4.89
N VAL A 234 25.09 -1.80 -5.69
CA VAL A 234 24.90 -1.63 -7.13
C VAL A 234 24.00 -0.40 -7.34
N PRO A 235 24.44 0.63 -8.09
CA PRO A 235 23.62 1.81 -8.34
C PRO A 235 22.27 1.43 -8.97
N ALA A 236 21.19 2.11 -8.58
CA ALA A 236 19.86 1.84 -9.11
C ALA A 236 19.83 1.88 -10.65
N SER A 237 20.55 2.83 -11.26
CA SER A 237 20.69 2.90 -12.72
C SER A 237 21.27 1.64 -13.35
N GLN A 238 22.28 1.03 -12.71
CA GLN A 238 22.89 -0.20 -13.20
C GLN A 238 21.92 -1.38 -13.13
N THR A 239 21.19 -1.51 -12.01
CA THR A 239 20.15 -2.54 -11.85
C THR A 239 19.03 -2.35 -12.88
N LEU A 240 18.50 -1.13 -13.02
CA LEU A 240 17.38 -0.88 -13.92
C LEU A 240 17.76 -1.18 -15.37
N ASN A 241 18.94 -0.73 -15.82
CA ASN A 241 19.40 -0.96 -17.19
C ASN A 241 19.72 -2.45 -17.46
N SER A 242 20.07 -3.25 -16.44
CA SER A 242 20.28 -4.69 -16.62
C SER A 242 18.98 -5.46 -16.80
N TYR A 243 17.89 -5.01 -16.14
CA TYR A 243 16.62 -5.73 -16.12
C TYR A 243 15.57 -5.20 -17.10
N TYR A 244 15.62 -3.92 -17.47
CA TYR A 244 14.58 -3.27 -18.27
C TYR A 244 15.13 -2.56 -19.50
N ASP A 245 14.47 -2.77 -20.63
CA ASP A 245 14.78 -2.11 -21.90
C ASP A 245 14.20 -0.68 -21.94
N ASP A 246 13.15 -0.41 -21.16
CA ASP A 246 12.48 0.88 -20.99
C ASP A 246 12.85 1.59 -19.66
N ALA A 247 14.06 1.31 -19.15
CA ALA A 247 14.56 1.87 -17.89
C ALA A 247 14.63 3.42 -17.90
N ASP A 248 14.76 4.03 -19.06
CA ASP A 248 14.75 5.47 -19.29
C ASP A 248 13.36 6.10 -19.05
N GLN A 249 12.28 5.34 -19.21
CA GLN A 249 10.91 5.80 -18.95
C GLN A 249 10.54 5.81 -17.46
N ILE A 250 11.39 5.23 -16.59
CA ILE A 250 11.15 5.17 -15.15
C ILE A 250 11.33 6.56 -14.55
N PRO A 251 10.29 7.15 -13.93
CA PRO A 251 10.40 8.46 -13.30
C PRO A 251 11.51 8.51 -12.25
N GLN A 252 12.22 9.63 -12.18
CA GLN A 252 13.38 9.77 -11.27
C GLN A 252 13.04 9.45 -9.81
N PHE A 253 11.86 9.87 -9.34
CA PHE A 253 11.41 9.60 -7.97
C PHE A 253 11.21 8.11 -7.65
N ALA A 254 11.06 7.26 -8.67
CA ALA A 254 10.75 5.84 -8.55
C ALA A 254 11.96 4.94 -8.76
N ARG A 255 13.09 5.47 -9.28
CA ARG A 255 14.22 4.64 -9.73
C ARG A 255 14.81 3.76 -8.63
N ASP A 256 15.13 4.33 -7.47
CA ASP A 256 15.72 3.56 -6.36
C ASP A 256 14.75 2.53 -5.79
N ALA A 257 13.48 2.91 -5.69
CA ALA A 257 12.41 2.06 -5.21
C ALA A 257 12.20 0.86 -6.14
N ILE A 258 12.08 1.10 -7.45
CA ILE A 258 11.91 0.06 -8.46
C ILE A 258 13.14 -0.85 -8.49
N ALA A 259 14.36 -0.30 -8.48
CA ALA A 259 15.58 -1.12 -8.41
C ALA A 259 15.60 -2.04 -7.17
N SER A 260 15.03 -1.59 -6.05
CA SER A 260 14.93 -2.39 -4.82
C SER A 260 13.91 -3.51 -4.92
N VAL A 261 12.70 -3.24 -5.42
CA VAL A 261 11.68 -4.30 -5.64
C VAL A 261 12.05 -5.26 -6.76
N THR A 262 12.82 -4.82 -7.76
CA THR A 262 13.39 -5.69 -8.80
C THR A 262 14.36 -6.69 -8.17
N ARG A 263 15.31 -6.22 -7.35
CA ARG A 263 16.26 -7.09 -6.63
C ARG A 263 15.57 -8.04 -5.65
N ALA A 264 14.46 -7.60 -5.06
CA ALA A 264 13.65 -8.40 -4.15
C ALA A 264 12.78 -9.46 -4.87
N GLY A 265 12.78 -9.50 -6.21
CA GLY A 265 11.96 -10.43 -7.00
C GLY A 265 10.46 -10.10 -6.96
N ILE A 266 10.08 -8.87 -6.65
CA ILE A 266 8.68 -8.45 -6.52
C ILE A 266 8.06 -8.07 -7.86
N VAL A 267 8.88 -7.58 -8.80
CA VAL A 267 8.38 -7.12 -10.09
C VAL A 267 7.98 -8.30 -10.96
N VAL A 268 6.77 -8.24 -11.52
CA VAL A 268 6.24 -9.20 -12.49
C VAL A 268 5.88 -8.47 -13.78
N ASN A 269 6.47 -8.91 -14.89
CA ASN A 269 6.32 -8.30 -16.21
C ASN A 269 5.79 -9.33 -17.21
N HIS A 270 4.60 -9.08 -17.74
CA HIS A 270 3.95 -9.90 -18.74
C HIS A 270 3.58 -9.07 -19.97
N PRO A 271 3.74 -9.57 -21.20
CA PRO A 271 4.36 -10.87 -21.54
C PRO A 271 5.90 -10.81 -21.58
N GLN A 272 6.47 -9.60 -21.65
CA GLN A 272 7.91 -9.39 -21.81
C GLN A 272 8.53 -9.01 -20.47
N GLN A 273 9.39 -9.88 -19.93
CA GLN A 273 10.02 -9.64 -18.63
C GLN A 273 10.85 -8.35 -18.57
N ARG A 274 11.45 -7.96 -19.70
CA ARG A 274 12.33 -6.78 -19.80
C ARG A 274 11.59 -5.47 -20.06
N LEU A 275 10.26 -5.47 -20.10
CA LEU A 275 9.48 -4.26 -20.33
C LEU A 275 8.62 -3.94 -19.11
N LEU A 276 9.01 -2.89 -18.38
CA LEU A 276 8.32 -2.51 -17.15
C LEU A 276 7.03 -1.74 -17.42
N ASN A 277 6.96 -0.93 -18.47
CA ASN A 277 5.89 0.01 -18.79
C ASN A 277 5.53 0.91 -17.60
N PRO A 278 6.50 1.67 -17.02
CA PRO A 278 6.34 2.32 -15.72
C PRO A 278 5.17 3.32 -15.66
N ASN A 279 4.86 3.98 -16.77
CA ASN A 279 3.84 5.03 -16.86
C ASN A 279 2.44 4.51 -17.26
N GLN A 280 2.30 3.21 -17.53
CA GLN A 280 1.00 2.62 -17.86
C GLN A 280 0.18 2.37 -16.58
N PRO A 281 -1.17 2.53 -16.64
CA PRO A 281 -2.05 2.12 -15.56
C PRO A 281 -1.87 0.64 -15.21
N ALA A 282 -1.70 0.33 -13.92
CA ALA A 282 -1.63 -1.03 -13.42
C ALA A 282 -3.02 -1.67 -13.43
N THR A 283 -3.10 -2.89 -13.94
CA THR A 283 -4.33 -3.67 -13.98
C THR A 283 -4.54 -4.48 -12.71
N ARG A 284 -5.74 -5.03 -12.48
CA ARG A 284 -5.99 -5.95 -11.35
C ARG A 284 -5.13 -7.21 -11.41
N GLY A 285 -4.80 -7.71 -12.60
CA GLY A 285 -3.85 -8.79 -12.78
C GLY A 285 -2.43 -8.42 -12.34
N ASP A 286 -2.00 -7.20 -12.65
CA ASP A 286 -0.71 -6.66 -12.17
C ASP A 286 -0.70 -6.54 -10.64
N MET A 287 -1.77 -6.00 -10.04
CA MET A 287 -1.91 -5.93 -8.59
C MET A 287 -1.79 -7.30 -7.94
N ALA A 288 -2.51 -8.28 -8.47
CA ALA A 288 -2.45 -9.64 -7.95
C ALA A 288 -1.02 -10.18 -7.97
N ALA A 289 -0.28 -9.97 -9.07
CA ALA A 289 1.09 -10.42 -9.19
C ALA A 289 2.05 -9.69 -8.23
N PHE A 290 2.00 -8.36 -8.17
CA PHE A 290 2.87 -7.55 -7.32
C PHE A 290 2.61 -7.79 -5.82
N ILE A 291 1.35 -7.81 -5.42
CA ILE A 291 0.95 -8.06 -4.03
C ILE A 291 1.34 -9.48 -3.62
N HIS A 292 1.10 -10.47 -4.48
CA HIS A 292 1.55 -11.82 -4.20
C HIS A 292 3.06 -11.90 -4.00
N GLN A 293 3.88 -11.32 -4.88
CA GLN A 293 5.32 -11.36 -4.71
C GLN A 293 5.81 -10.58 -3.48
N ALA A 294 5.18 -9.45 -3.16
CA ALA A 294 5.47 -8.71 -1.94
C ALA A 294 5.18 -9.57 -0.68
N LEU A 295 4.06 -10.27 -0.64
CA LEU A 295 3.71 -11.16 0.46
C LEU A 295 4.62 -12.41 0.54
N VAL A 296 5.09 -12.91 -0.60
CA VAL A 296 6.13 -13.95 -0.65
C VAL A 296 7.44 -13.43 -0.06
N ASN A 297 7.83 -12.21 -0.41
CA ASN A 297 9.05 -11.58 0.11
C ASN A 297 8.98 -11.37 1.64
N ASN A 298 7.79 -11.10 2.17
CA ASN A 298 7.53 -11.02 3.61
C ASN A 298 7.33 -12.38 4.31
N GLY A 299 7.35 -13.50 3.58
CA GLY A 299 7.09 -14.83 4.14
C GLY A 299 5.63 -15.09 4.56
N GLN A 300 4.69 -14.25 4.14
CA GLN A 300 3.26 -14.35 4.48
C GLN A 300 2.50 -15.29 3.52
N VAL A 301 3.02 -15.48 2.30
CA VAL A 301 2.43 -16.35 1.27
C VAL A 301 3.53 -17.24 0.67
N PRO A 302 3.29 -18.54 0.41
CA PRO A 302 4.27 -19.38 -0.26
C PRO A 302 4.53 -18.92 -1.70
N PRO A 303 5.75 -19.08 -2.24
CA PRO A 303 6.04 -18.77 -3.63
C PRO A 303 5.22 -19.67 -4.57
N LEU A 304 4.91 -19.16 -5.78
CA LEU A 304 4.36 -20.01 -6.82
C LEU A 304 5.36 -21.12 -7.18
N ASN A 305 4.82 -22.30 -7.48
CA ASN A 305 5.57 -23.41 -8.08
C ASN A 305 6.31 -22.91 -9.34
N SER A 306 7.61 -23.21 -9.43
CA SER A 306 8.50 -22.82 -10.53
C SER A 306 8.06 -23.37 -11.89
N GLU A 307 7.32 -24.48 -11.92
CA GLU A 307 6.83 -25.12 -13.15
C GLU A 307 5.64 -24.38 -13.78
N VAL A 308 4.93 -23.56 -13.00
CA VAL A 308 3.77 -22.81 -13.49
C VAL A 308 4.25 -21.70 -14.44
N ALA A 309 3.66 -21.58 -15.63
CA ALA A 309 4.08 -20.59 -16.63
C ALA A 309 4.17 -19.15 -16.11
N ALA A 310 3.27 -18.77 -15.18
CA ALA A 310 3.27 -17.45 -14.55
C ALA A 310 4.55 -17.13 -13.76
N SER A 311 5.26 -18.16 -13.27
CA SER A 311 6.53 -18.05 -12.55
C SER A 311 7.61 -17.38 -13.40
N ARG A 312 7.52 -17.54 -14.73
CA ARG A 312 8.44 -17.01 -15.73
C ARG A 312 8.24 -15.52 -15.98
N TYR A 313 7.22 -14.88 -15.43
CA TYR A 313 7.04 -13.43 -15.58
C TYR A 313 7.67 -12.65 -14.41
N ILE A 314 8.15 -13.35 -13.37
CA ILE A 314 8.80 -12.73 -12.22
C ILE A 314 10.22 -12.32 -12.62
N VAL A 315 10.49 -11.02 -12.56
CA VAL A 315 11.77 -10.42 -12.95
C VAL A 315 12.83 -10.75 -11.91
N GLY A 316 14.05 -11.06 -12.34
CA GLY A 316 15.18 -11.32 -11.44
C GLY A 316 15.18 -12.72 -10.82
N ARG A 317 14.22 -13.58 -11.17
CA ARG A 317 14.29 -15.02 -10.86
C ARG A 317 15.33 -15.65 -11.79
N GLU A 318 16.57 -15.76 -11.33
CA GLU A 318 17.59 -16.53 -12.04
C GLU A 318 17.04 -17.96 -12.27
N PRO A 319 17.01 -18.47 -13.52
CA PRO A 319 16.60 -19.84 -13.78
C PRO A 319 17.66 -20.77 -13.16
N ASN A 320 17.35 -21.39 -12.02
CA ASN A 320 18.22 -22.33 -11.29
C ASN A 320 19.61 -21.79 -10.96
N ARG A 321 19.77 -21.19 -9.77
CA ARG A 321 20.97 -21.51 -8.98
C ARG A 321 20.68 -22.83 -8.29
N SER A 322 21.04 -23.92 -8.95
CA SER A 322 21.35 -25.16 -8.27
C SER A 322 22.29 -24.80 -7.12
N THR A 323 21.84 -24.93 -5.88
CA THR A 323 22.74 -25.00 -4.74
C THR A 323 23.81 -26.05 -5.07
N PRO A 324 25.10 -25.70 -5.03
CA PRO A 324 26.17 -26.65 -5.26
C PRO A 324 26.16 -27.78 -4.23
#